data_AF-X0V9G7-F1
#
_entry.id   AF-X0V9G7-F1
#
_cell.length_a   1.000
_cell.length_b   1.000
_cell.length_c   1.000
_cell.angle_alpha   90.00
_cell.angle_beta   90.00
_cell.angle_gamma   90.00
#
_symmetry.space_group_name_H-M   'P 1'
#
loop_
_entity.id
_entity.type
_entity.pdbx_description
1 polymer ?
#
loop_
_entity_poly.entity_id
_entity_poly.type
_entity_poly.pdbx_seq_one_letter_code
_entity_poly.pdbx_strand_id
1 'polypeptide(L)'
;YAALPEIEQVTRSQQENISVLAEKLRISQRPIIVCATETVRQQTPALAADVALLLQAAGKQAGLFYLMPGANAFAAGLLSDETASVETLIEDIEKGSIQGLILVESNPFWKFPDRQRLEKALERLELMVVMDYMNSEAAQKAHIFLPTATLYESGGVYTNQEARAQVAQPAYRGGIPIALTGGGDHPPRIYGTGIPGNEPAAAWQLLAYLIDDGQQPAAKDLRAGIWNWLAETESGFKDLGAIEEIPDDGVRRANS
;
A
#
# COMPACT_ATOMS: atom_id res chain seq x y z
N TYR A 1 -1.51 28.18 -4.32
CA TYR A 1 -2.77 28.83 -4.74
C TYR A 1 -2.57 29.73 -5.96
N ALA A 2 -2.03 29.20 -7.07
CA ALA A 2 -1.93 29.94 -8.32
C ALA A 2 -2.95 29.36 -9.30
N ALA A 3 -3.96 30.18 -9.65
CA ALA A 3 -5.13 29.89 -10.47
C ALA A 3 -6.11 28.84 -9.88
N LEU A 4 -7.21 29.33 -9.29
CA LEU A 4 -8.47 28.59 -9.33
C LEU A 4 -8.75 28.31 -10.82
N PRO A 5 -9.02 27.06 -11.24
CA PRO A 5 -9.35 26.79 -12.63
C PRO A 5 -10.52 27.68 -13.03
N GLU A 6 -10.47 28.28 -14.23
CA GLU A 6 -11.64 28.93 -14.81
C GLU A 6 -12.80 27.95 -14.69
N ILE A 7 -13.89 28.40 -14.05
CA ILE A 7 -15.11 27.60 -13.90
C ILE A 7 -15.49 27.17 -15.32
N GLU A 8 -15.22 25.90 -15.67
CA GLU A 8 -15.70 25.28 -16.91
C GLU A 8 -17.14 25.74 -17.09
N GLN A 9 -17.49 26.36 -18.23
CA GLN A 9 -18.82 26.91 -18.46
C GLN A 9 -19.86 25.83 -18.16
N VAL A 10 -20.46 25.93 -16.97
CA VAL A 10 -21.37 24.92 -16.44
C VAL A 10 -22.58 24.93 -17.35
N THR A 11 -22.85 23.80 -18.00
CA THR A 11 -24.05 23.67 -18.84
C THR A 11 -25.30 23.87 -17.99
N ARG A 12 -26.40 24.33 -18.59
CA ARG A 12 -27.67 24.52 -17.87
C ARG A 12 -28.12 23.28 -17.10
N SER A 13 -27.93 22.09 -17.67
CA SER A 13 -28.23 20.82 -17.01
C SER A 13 -27.35 20.56 -15.79
N GLN A 14 -26.05 20.86 -15.86
CA GLN A 14 -25.18 20.76 -14.68
C GLN A 14 -25.57 21.77 -13.60
N GLN A 15 -25.98 22.98 -13.97
CA GLN A 15 -26.41 24.00 -13.01
C GLN A 15 -27.71 23.60 -12.29
N GLU A 16 -28.65 22.98 -12.99
CA GLU A 16 -29.85 22.38 -12.40
C GLU A 16 -29.48 21.26 -11.41
N ASN A 17 -28.59 20.35 -11.79
CA ASN A 17 -28.12 19.27 -10.92
C ASN A 17 -27.42 19.80 -9.64
N ILE A 18 -26.59 20.83 -9.77
CA ILE A 18 -25.93 21.49 -8.64
C ILE A 18 -26.96 22.10 -7.69
N SER A 19 -28.00 22.74 -8.23
CA SER A 19 -29.06 23.35 -7.42
C SER A 19 -29.84 22.30 -6.63
N VAL A 20 -30.18 21.16 -7.26
CA VAL A 20 -30.83 20.02 -6.59
C VAL A 20 -29.95 19.43 -5.50
N LEU A 21 -28.64 19.28 -5.75
CA LEU A 21 -27.69 18.81 -4.76
C LEU A 21 -27.57 19.77 -3.57
N ALA A 22 -27.51 21.08 -3.83
CA ALA A 22 -27.40 22.10 -2.80
C ALA A 22 -28.60 22.06 -1.83
N GLU A 23 -29.83 21.92 -2.34
CA GLU A 23 -31.01 21.79 -1.48
C GLU A 23 -30.97 20.50 -0.64
N LYS A 24 -30.56 19.37 -1.23
CA LYS A 24 -30.39 18.12 -0.49
C LYS A 24 -29.34 18.24 0.63
N LEU A 25 -28.21 18.89 0.35
CA LEU A 25 -27.18 19.16 1.34
C LEU A 25 -27.69 20.11 2.43
N ARG A 26 -28.49 21.13 2.06
CA ARG A 26 -29.07 22.10 3.00
C ARG A 26 -29.99 21.44 4.03
N ILE A 27 -30.81 20.47 3.63
CA ILE A 27 -31.70 19.75 4.56
C ILE A 27 -31.02 18.59 5.30
N SER A 28 -29.89 18.07 4.79
CA SER A 28 -29.15 16.98 5.44
C SER A 28 -28.44 17.45 6.72
N GLN A 29 -28.60 16.70 7.82
CA GLN A 29 -27.90 17.00 9.08
C GLN A 29 -26.52 16.33 9.18
N ARG A 30 -26.33 15.19 8.50
CA ARG A 30 -25.11 14.36 8.57
C ARG A 30 -24.64 13.96 7.17
N PRO A 31 -24.31 14.92 6.29
CA PRO A 31 -23.83 14.61 4.94
C PRO A 31 -22.45 13.93 5.01
N ILE A 32 -22.18 12.95 4.15
CA ILE A 32 -20.85 12.32 4.03
C ILE A 32 -20.34 12.57 2.63
N ILE A 33 -19.09 13.04 2.52
CA ILE A 33 -18.37 13.17 1.27
C ILE A 33 -17.50 11.94 1.09
N VAL A 34 -17.69 11.23 -0.02
CA VAL A 34 -16.84 10.10 -0.40
C VAL A 34 -15.99 10.53 -1.59
N CYS A 35 -14.67 10.45 -1.44
CA CYS A 35 -13.73 10.93 -2.46
C CYS A 35 -12.67 9.87 -2.77
N ALA A 36 -12.52 9.47 -4.02
CA ALA A 36 -11.37 8.66 -4.43
C ALA A 36 -10.09 9.49 -4.44
N THR A 37 -8.93 8.82 -4.33
CA THR A 37 -7.62 9.51 -4.36
C THR A 37 -6.83 9.28 -5.64
N GLU A 38 -7.11 8.22 -6.42
CA GLU A 38 -6.32 7.89 -7.63
C GLU A 38 -6.95 8.36 -8.95
N THR A 39 -8.28 8.21 -9.13
CA THR A 39 -8.94 8.49 -10.42
C THR A 39 -9.50 9.92 -10.51
N VAL A 40 -8.94 10.85 -9.76
CA VAL A 40 -9.43 12.23 -9.64
C VAL A 40 -8.31 13.23 -9.96
N ARG A 41 -8.68 14.49 -10.20
CA ARG A 41 -7.70 15.57 -10.34
C ARG A 41 -6.93 15.70 -9.01
N GLN A 42 -5.64 16.06 -9.08
CA GLN A 42 -4.76 16.17 -7.90
C GLN A 42 -5.34 17.05 -6.77
N GLN A 43 -6.13 18.07 -7.13
CA GLN A 43 -6.74 19.02 -6.19
C GLN A 43 -8.05 18.49 -5.56
N THR A 44 -8.66 17.46 -6.13
CA THR A 44 -9.98 16.95 -5.73
C THR A 44 -10.01 16.47 -4.28
N PRO A 45 -9.02 15.73 -3.75
CA PRO A 45 -9.01 15.32 -2.35
C PRO A 45 -9.02 16.51 -1.38
N ALA A 46 -8.20 17.54 -1.65
CA ALA A 46 -8.16 18.75 -0.82
C ALA A 46 -9.49 19.51 -0.87
N LEU A 47 -10.09 19.64 -2.06
CA LEU A 47 -11.41 20.27 -2.21
C LEU A 47 -12.50 19.49 -1.46
N ALA A 48 -12.45 18.16 -1.46
CA ALA A 48 -13.39 17.34 -0.70
C ALA A 48 -13.28 17.60 0.81
N ALA A 49 -12.05 17.76 1.32
CA ALA A 49 -11.82 18.15 2.72
C ALA A 49 -12.37 19.55 3.02
N ASP A 50 -12.09 20.52 2.16
CA ASP A 50 -12.60 21.89 2.30
C ASP A 50 -14.14 21.92 2.36
N VAL A 51 -14.81 21.15 1.50
CA VAL A 51 -16.28 21.07 1.50
C VAL A 51 -16.79 20.41 2.78
N ALA A 52 -16.14 19.37 3.29
CA ALA A 52 -16.52 18.74 4.56
C ALA A 52 -16.41 19.74 5.72
N LEU A 53 -15.29 20.48 5.78
CA LEU A 53 -15.05 21.52 6.77
C LEU A 53 -16.08 22.66 6.68
N LEU A 54 -16.42 23.10 5.47
CA LEU A 54 -17.45 24.12 5.24
C LEU A 54 -18.84 23.66 5.71
N LEU A 55 -19.21 22.40 5.46
CA LEU A 55 -20.47 21.83 5.93
C LEU A 55 -20.49 21.73 7.47
N GLN A 56 -19.35 21.39 8.09
CA GLN A 56 -19.20 21.42 9.55
C GLN A 56 -19.36 22.82 10.12
N ALA A 57 -18.71 23.83 9.51
CA ALA A 57 -18.84 25.23 9.89
C ALA A 57 -20.28 25.75 9.73
N ALA A 58 -21.04 25.20 8.78
CA ALA A 58 -22.47 25.45 8.61
C ALA A 58 -23.38 24.71 9.61
N GLY A 59 -22.81 24.10 10.67
CA GLY A 59 -23.54 23.44 11.75
C GLY A 59 -23.98 22.00 11.44
N LYS A 60 -23.43 21.37 10.40
CA LYS A 60 -23.76 19.97 10.04
C LYS A 60 -22.75 19.02 10.64
N GLN A 61 -23.17 17.79 10.93
CA GLN A 61 -22.25 16.72 11.32
C GLN A 61 -21.68 16.06 10.06
N ALA A 62 -20.96 16.83 9.26
CA ALA A 62 -20.45 16.33 7.98
C ALA A 62 -19.25 15.39 8.19
N GLY A 63 -19.24 14.28 7.45
CA GLY A 63 -18.14 13.32 7.41
C GLY A 63 -17.39 13.34 6.08
N LEU A 64 -16.17 12.81 6.10
CA LEU A 64 -15.32 12.63 4.93
C LEU A 64 -14.75 11.22 4.94
N PHE A 65 -14.79 10.56 3.79
CA PHE A 65 -14.26 9.22 3.60
C PHE A 65 -13.48 9.14 2.29
N TYR A 66 -12.19 8.82 2.37
CA TYR A 66 -11.35 8.65 1.19
C TYR A 66 -11.32 7.19 0.74
N LEU A 67 -11.53 6.97 -0.56
CA LEU A 67 -11.32 5.67 -1.19
C LEU A 67 -9.86 5.56 -1.63
N MET A 68 -9.09 4.80 -0.86
CA MET A 68 -7.67 4.55 -1.07
C MET A 68 -7.45 3.33 -1.98
N PRO A 69 -6.32 3.25 -2.71
CA PRO A 69 -6.15 2.27 -3.79
C PRO A 69 -5.70 0.87 -3.37
N GLY A 70 -5.59 0.60 -2.08
CA GLY A 70 -5.18 -0.70 -1.57
C GLY A 70 -5.60 -0.93 -0.13
N ALA A 71 -5.60 -2.20 0.28
CA ALA A 71 -6.06 -2.64 1.59
C ALA A 71 -5.26 -2.03 2.76
N ASN A 72 -3.97 -1.71 2.51
CA ASN A 72 -3.06 -1.12 3.51
C ASN A 72 -2.54 0.27 3.08
N ALA A 73 -3.17 0.91 2.08
CA ALA A 73 -2.71 2.19 1.54
C ALA A 73 -2.76 3.32 2.57
N PHE A 74 -3.68 3.25 3.54
CA PHE A 74 -3.76 4.19 4.65
C PHE A 74 -2.48 4.16 5.51
N ALA A 75 -2.05 2.97 5.97
CA ALA A 75 -0.82 2.85 6.76
C ALA A 75 0.43 3.18 5.94
N ALA A 76 0.48 2.77 4.66
CA ALA A 76 1.60 3.13 3.78
C ALA A 76 1.76 4.66 3.64
N GLY A 77 0.66 5.40 3.54
CA GLY A 77 0.67 6.86 3.48
C GLY A 77 1.08 7.55 4.78
N LEU A 78 0.95 6.88 5.93
CA LEU A 78 1.43 7.42 7.21
C LEU A 78 2.94 7.25 7.40
N LEU A 79 3.52 6.27 6.71
CA LEU A 79 4.96 6.00 6.75
C LEU A 79 5.69 6.58 5.54
N SER A 80 4.97 7.23 4.61
CA SER A 80 5.57 7.78 3.40
C SER A 80 6.28 9.10 3.68
N ASP A 81 7.42 9.29 3.04
CA ASP A 81 8.07 10.60 2.96
C ASP A 81 7.22 11.55 2.11
N GLU A 82 6.83 12.70 2.66
CA GLU A 82 6.01 13.71 1.99
C GLU A 82 6.66 14.28 0.72
N THR A 83 7.98 14.15 0.59
CA THR A 83 8.76 14.71 -0.51
C THR A 83 9.05 13.70 -1.62
N ALA A 84 8.94 12.40 -1.32
CA ALA A 84 9.26 11.35 -2.27
C ALA A 84 8.06 11.02 -3.18
N SER A 85 8.30 11.01 -4.48
CA SER A 85 7.33 10.58 -5.49
C SER A 85 7.98 9.69 -6.56
N VAL A 86 7.14 8.95 -7.29
CA VAL A 86 7.61 8.17 -8.46
C VAL A 86 8.24 9.08 -9.52
N GLU A 87 7.71 10.29 -9.70
CA GLU A 87 8.27 11.28 -10.63
C GLU A 87 9.70 11.68 -10.23
N THR A 88 9.90 12.09 -8.97
CA THR A 88 11.22 12.45 -8.43
C THR A 88 12.20 11.27 -8.46
N LEU A 89 11.71 10.06 -8.17
CA LEU A 89 12.50 8.84 -8.27
C LEU A 89 13.03 8.63 -9.69
N ILE A 90 12.17 8.76 -10.70
CA ILE A 90 12.55 8.60 -12.10
C ILE A 90 13.52 9.69 -12.52
N GLU A 91 13.28 10.95 -12.14
CA GLU A 91 14.21 12.04 -12.41
C GLU A 91 15.61 11.79 -11.82
N ASP A 92 15.68 11.26 -10.60
CA ASP A 92 16.93 11.00 -9.91
C ASP A 92 17.69 9.81 -10.53
N ILE A 93 16.98 8.79 -11.00
CA ILE A 93 17.57 7.72 -11.83
C ILE A 93 18.09 8.29 -13.15
N GLU A 94 17.32 9.17 -13.80
CA GLU A 94 17.75 9.83 -15.05
C GLU A 94 18.99 10.70 -14.85
N LYS A 95 19.12 11.38 -13.70
CA LYS A 95 20.29 12.18 -13.33
C LYS A 95 21.49 11.34 -12.88
N GLY A 96 21.27 10.05 -12.60
CA GLY A 96 22.29 9.14 -12.07
C GLY A 96 22.57 9.30 -10.58
N SER A 97 21.76 10.06 -9.84
CA SER A 97 21.85 10.14 -8.37
C SER A 97 21.34 8.86 -7.70
N ILE A 98 20.47 8.10 -8.38
CA ILE A 98 20.04 6.76 -7.99
C ILE A 98 20.58 5.76 -9.01
N GLN A 99 21.50 4.90 -8.56
CA GLN A 99 22.07 3.81 -9.35
C GLN A 99 21.50 2.44 -8.98
N GLY A 100 20.93 2.32 -7.77
CA GLY A 100 20.35 1.10 -7.25
C GLY A 100 18.89 1.30 -6.82
N LEU A 101 18.02 0.36 -7.17
CA LEU A 101 16.61 0.39 -6.80
C LEU A 101 16.17 -0.98 -6.23
N ILE A 102 15.51 -0.96 -5.08
CA ILE A 102 14.81 -2.13 -4.52
C ILE A 102 13.31 -1.87 -4.62
N LEU A 103 12.60 -2.67 -5.41
CA LEU A 103 11.15 -2.66 -5.50
C LEU A 103 10.60 -3.78 -4.63
N VAL A 104 9.78 -3.43 -3.64
CA VAL A 104 9.17 -4.39 -2.71
C VAL A 104 7.67 -4.43 -2.96
N GLU A 105 7.18 -5.56 -3.47
CA GLU A 105 5.78 -5.86 -3.79
C GLU A 105 5.10 -4.69 -4.54
N SER A 106 5.85 -4.10 -5.46
CA SER A 106 5.49 -2.87 -6.16
C SER A 106 5.89 -2.94 -7.63
N ASN A 107 4.96 -2.54 -8.49
CA ASN A 107 5.17 -2.49 -9.92
C ASN A 107 4.90 -1.05 -10.45
N PRO A 108 5.94 -0.23 -10.70
CA PRO A 108 5.76 1.15 -11.15
C PRO A 108 5.06 1.27 -12.50
N PHE A 109 5.07 0.22 -13.32
CA PHE A 109 4.39 0.19 -14.62
C PHE A 109 2.86 0.32 -14.53
N TRP A 110 2.26 0.05 -13.37
CA TRP A 110 0.82 0.23 -13.17
C TRP A 110 0.44 1.66 -12.83
N LYS A 111 1.38 2.44 -12.28
CA LYS A 111 1.10 3.77 -11.71
C LYS A 111 1.68 4.90 -12.56
N PHE A 112 2.78 4.65 -13.25
CA PHE A 112 3.47 5.68 -14.00
C PHE A 112 2.94 5.75 -15.45
N PRO A 113 2.38 6.90 -15.88
CA PRO A 113 1.70 6.99 -17.17
C PRO A 113 2.67 6.97 -18.37
N ASP A 114 3.86 7.57 -18.24
CA ASP A 114 4.86 7.58 -19.32
C ASP A 114 5.72 6.32 -19.27
N ARG A 115 5.18 5.25 -19.85
CA ARG A 115 5.83 3.94 -19.89
C ARG A 115 7.21 4.00 -20.53
N GLN A 116 7.36 4.72 -21.64
CA GLN A 116 8.62 4.75 -22.37
C GLN A 116 9.72 5.41 -21.55
N ARG A 117 9.40 6.50 -20.84
CA ARG A 117 10.32 7.15 -19.92
C ARG A 117 10.70 6.24 -18.76
N LEU A 118 9.73 5.57 -18.14
CA LEU A 118 9.99 4.62 -17.06
C LEU A 118 10.93 3.50 -17.52
N GLU A 119 10.69 2.88 -18.67
CA GLU A 119 11.57 1.82 -19.19
C GLU A 119 13.00 2.31 -19.36
N LYS A 120 13.20 3.46 -20.02
CA LYS A 120 14.53 4.06 -20.22
C LYS A 120 15.22 4.45 -18.91
N ALA A 121 14.46 4.89 -17.91
CA ALA A 121 15.02 5.21 -16.60
C ALA A 121 15.49 3.94 -15.90
N LEU A 122 14.65 2.89 -15.83
CA LEU A 122 15.01 1.63 -15.19
C LEU A 122 16.22 0.95 -15.85
N GLU A 123 16.38 1.08 -17.17
CA GLU A 123 17.56 0.58 -17.92
C GLU A 123 18.88 1.27 -17.52
N ARG A 124 18.85 2.43 -16.84
CA ARG A 124 20.06 3.13 -16.37
C ARG A 124 20.56 2.63 -15.02
N LEU A 125 19.74 1.89 -14.28
CA LEU A 125 20.12 1.36 -12.97
C LEU A 125 21.26 0.35 -13.13
N GLU A 126 22.28 0.46 -12.29
CA GLU A 126 23.33 -0.55 -12.16
C GLU A 126 22.82 -1.79 -11.44
N LEU A 127 21.83 -1.62 -10.56
CA LEU A 127 21.18 -2.70 -9.84
C LEU A 127 19.69 -2.42 -9.65
N MET A 128 18.87 -3.41 -9.96
CA MET A 128 17.43 -3.40 -9.69
C MET A 128 17.07 -4.74 -9.07
N VAL A 129 16.72 -4.71 -7.79
CA VAL A 129 16.23 -5.86 -7.05
C VAL A 129 14.72 -5.76 -6.99
N VAL A 130 14.02 -6.81 -7.39
CA VAL A 130 12.56 -6.90 -7.26
C VAL A 130 12.23 -8.02 -6.30
N MET A 131 11.53 -7.66 -5.22
CA MET A 131 10.97 -8.57 -4.23
C MET A 131 9.47 -8.66 -4.47
N ASP A 132 8.98 -9.76 -5.02
CA ASP A 132 7.56 -9.88 -5.39
C ASP A 132 7.13 -11.36 -5.35
N TYR A 133 5.86 -11.62 -5.10
CA TYR A 133 5.25 -12.94 -5.23
C TYR A 133 4.60 -13.13 -6.62
N MET A 134 4.48 -12.05 -7.41
CA MET A 134 3.97 -12.06 -8.78
C MET A 134 5.10 -12.00 -9.81
N ASN A 135 4.89 -12.65 -10.95
CA ASN A 135 5.72 -12.44 -12.15
C ASN A 135 5.32 -11.12 -12.84
N SER A 136 5.63 -9.99 -12.20
CA SER A 136 5.30 -8.64 -12.68
C SER A 136 6.24 -8.16 -13.80
N GLU A 137 5.85 -7.10 -14.52
CA GLU A 137 6.71 -6.51 -15.56
C GLU A 137 8.04 -5.99 -14.99
N ALA A 138 7.99 -5.44 -13.78
CA ALA A 138 9.19 -5.06 -13.03
C ALA A 138 10.07 -6.27 -12.73
N ALA A 139 9.48 -7.39 -12.26
CA ALA A 139 10.22 -8.63 -11.98
C ALA A 139 10.94 -9.17 -13.21
N GLN A 140 10.32 -9.13 -14.39
CA GLN A 140 10.93 -9.58 -15.65
C GLN A 140 12.12 -8.72 -16.11
N LYS A 141 12.18 -7.47 -15.64
CA LYS A 141 13.26 -6.52 -15.95
C LYS A 141 14.33 -6.47 -14.85
N ALA A 142 14.15 -7.20 -13.74
CA ALA A 142 15.03 -7.14 -12.59
C ALA A 142 16.42 -7.74 -12.87
N HIS A 143 17.45 -7.15 -12.27
CA HIS A 143 18.77 -7.75 -12.20
C HIS A 143 18.78 -8.92 -11.22
N ILE A 144 18.06 -8.78 -10.10
CA ILE A 144 17.86 -9.82 -9.09
C ILE A 144 16.37 -9.88 -8.76
N PHE A 145 15.80 -11.07 -8.85
CA PHE A 145 14.44 -11.35 -8.39
C PHE A 145 14.47 -12.19 -7.12
N LEU A 146 13.79 -11.72 -6.08
CA LEU A 146 13.66 -12.39 -4.78
C LEU A 146 12.17 -12.72 -4.54
N PRO A 147 11.76 -13.99 -4.63
CA PRO A 147 10.37 -14.36 -4.45
C PRO A 147 9.91 -14.12 -3.00
N THR A 148 8.84 -13.37 -2.81
CA THR A 148 8.21 -13.17 -1.50
C THR A 148 7.05 -14.12 -1.28
N ALA A 149 6.65 -14.31 -0.02
CA ALA A 149 5.41 -14.98 0.36
C ALA A 149 4.28 -13.95 0.49
N THR A 150 3.09 -14.31 0.06
CA THR A 150 1.89 -13.45 0.18
C THR A 150 1.51 -13.22 1.65
N LEU A 151 0.66 -12.22 1.91
CA LEU A 151 0.03 -12.01 3.21
C LEU A 151 -0.74 -13.27 3.68
N TYR A 152 -1.31 -14.04 2.77
CA TYR A 152 -2.06 -15.26 3.10
C TYR A 152 -1.15 -16.43 3.48
N GLU A 153 0.11 -16.41 3.05
CA GLU A 153 1.09 -17.45 3.36
C GLU A 153 1.89 -17.14 4.62
N SER A 154 2.21 -15.86 4.83
CA SER A 154 3.05 -15.41 5.94
C SER A 154 2.26 -14.84 7.12
N GLY A 155 1.02 -14.42 6.89
CA GLY A 155 0.24 -13.63 7.83
C GLY A 155 0.81 -12.23 8.03
N GLY A 156 0.07 -11.36 8.71
CA GLY A 156 0.48 -9.97 8.88
C GLY A 156 -0.57 -9.10 9.55
N VAL A 157 -0.30 -7.80 9.58
CA VAL A 157 -1.25 -6.78 10.03
C VAL A 157 -1.43 -5.79 8.90
N TYR A 158 -2.67 -5.44 8.60
CA TYR A 158 -2.98 -4.35 7.67
C TYR A 158 -3.93 -3.36 8.33
N THR A 159 -3.84 -2.09 7.92
CA THR A 159 -4.70 -1.02 8.38
C THR A 159 -5.61 -0.58 7.24
N ASN A 160 -6.91 -0.78 7.42
CA ASN A 160 -7.90 -0.41 6.43
C ASN A 160 -8.13 1.12 6.38
N GLN A 161 -9.01 1.56 5.47
CA GLN A 161 -9.27 2.98 5.20
C GLN A 161 -9.97 3.73 6.35
N GLU A 162 -10.50 3.02 7.35
CA GLU A 162 -11.08 3.60 8.57
C GLU A 162 -10.05 3.74 9.71
N ALA A 163 -8.76 3.55 9.39
CA ALA A 163 -7.65 3.49 10.34
C ALA A 163 -7.74 2.30 11.31
N ARG A 164 -8.34 1.19 10.88
CA ARG A 164 -8.47 -0.02 11.70
C ARG A 164 -7.42 -1.04 11.35
N ALA A 165 -6.58 -1.40 12.32
CA ALA A 165 -5.60 -2.46 12.22
C ALA A 165 -6.28 -3.83 12.39
N GLN A 166 -5.99 -4.77 11.49
CA GLN A 166 -6.58 -6.10 11.45
C GLN A 166 -5.48 -7.13 11.21
N VAL A 167 -5.56 -8.26 11.92
CA VAL A 167 -4.61 -9.37 11.77
C VAL A 167 -5.09 -10.30 10.67
N ALA A 168 -4.23 -10.56 9.69
CA ALA A 168 -4.39 -11.64 8.74
C ALA A 168 -3.61 -12.85 9.25
N GLN A 169 -4.31 -13.92 9.63
CA GLN A 169 -3.68 -15.19 9.97
C GLN A 169 -3.21 -15.91 8.69
N PRO A 170 -2.08 -16.63 8.72
CA PRO A 170 -1.68 -17.48 7.60
C PRO A 170 -2.75 -18.52 7.30
N ALA A 171 -3.21 -18.59 6.05
CA ALA A 171 -4.26 -19.50 5.62
C ALA A 171 -3.68 -20.85 5.14
N TYR A 172 -2.55 -20.82 4.45
CA TYR A 172 -1.82 -22.00 3.98
C TYR A 172 -0.33 -21.66 3.83
N ARG A 173 0.54 -22.66 3.69
CA ARG A 173 1.96 -22.42 3.36
C ARG A 173 2.19 -22.68 1.88
N GLY A 174 3.05 -21.87 1.26
CA GLY A 174 3.48 -22.05 -0.11
C GLY A 174 4.14 -23.42 -0.34
N GLY A 175 4.33 -23.78 -1.60
CA GLY A 175 4.92 -25.06 -1.97
C GLY A 175 4.65 -25.42 -3.43
N ILE A 176 5.50 -26.26 -4.00
CA ILE A 176 5.27 -26.85 -5.31
C ILE A 176 4.06 -27.79 -5.18
N PRO A 177 2.98 -27.59 -5.97
CA PRO A 177 1.83 -28.48 -5.98
C PRO A 177 2.23 -29.95 -6.18
N ILE A 178 1.52 -30.86 -5.50
CA ILE A 178 1.76 -32.31 -5.63
C ILE A 178 1.72 -32.76 -7.09
N ALA A 179 0.80 -32.20 -7.88
CA ALA A 179 0.67 -32.47 -9.31
C ALA A 179 1.97 -32.20 -10.11
N LEU A 180 2.77 -31.23 -9.67
CA LEU A 180 4.06 -30.88 -10.27
C LEU A 180 5.21 -31.70 -9.68
N THR A 181 5.26 -31.88 -8.36
CA THR A 181 6.34 -32.68 -7.72
C THR A 181 6.23 -34.18 -8.04
N GLY A 182 5.02 -34.68 -8.29
CA GLY A 182 4.75 -36.10 -8.50
C GLY A 182 4.73 -36.53 -9.98
N GLY A 183 4.84 -35.61 -10.93
CA GLY A 183 4.70 -35.93 -12.36
C GLY A 183 3.35 -36.58 -12.72
N GLY A 184 2.30 -36.31 -11.94
CA GLY A 184 0.99 -36.98 -12.03
C GLY A 184 0.81 -38.24 -11.16
N ASP A 185 1.84 -38.65 -10.40
CA ASP A 185 1.82 -39.77 -9.45
C ASP A 185 1.97 -39.26 -8.00
N HIS A 186 2.04 -40.17 -7.02
CA HIS A 186 2.20 -39.87 -5.60
C HIS A 186 3.43 -38.96 -5.35
N PRO A 187 3.35 -37.97 -4.43
CA PRO A 187 4.47 -37.07 -4.16
C PRO A 187 5.73 -37.83 -3.75
N PRO A 188 6.92 -37.36 -4.19
CA PRO A 188 8.18 -38.06 -3.96
C PRO A 188 8.45 -38.23 -2.46
N ARG A 189 8.83 -39.44 -2.04
CA ARG A 189 9.10 -39.80 -0.64
C ARG A 189 10.49 -39.33 -0.20
N ILE A 190 10.71 -38.02 -0.26
CA ILE A 190 11.94 -37.39 0.22
C ILE A 190 11.70 -36.98 1.67
N TYR A 191 12.44 -37.57 2.60
CA TYR A 191 12.40 -37.17 4.00
C TYR A 191 13.17 -35.85 4.18
N GLY A 192 12.47 -34.79 4.54
CA GLY A 192 13.03 -33.46 4.79
C GLY A 192 12.16 -32.68 5.79
N THR A 193 12.65 -31.53 6.26
CA THR A 193 12.01 -30.75 7.33
C THR A 193 10.96 -29.75 6.83
N GLY A 194 10.58 -29.77 5.55
CA GLY A 194 9.68 -28.78 4.98
C GLY A 194 8.94 -29.23 3.71
N ILE A 195 7.97 -28.41 3.31
CA ILE A 195 7.22 -28.57 2.05
C ILE A 195 8.14 -28.08 0.91
N PRO A 196 8.39 -28.87 -0.16
CA PRO A 196 9.16 -28.41 -1.30
C PRO A 196 8.54 -27.14 -1.91
N GLY A 197 9.32 -26.11 -2.24
CA GLY A 197 8.77 -24.86 -2.79
C GLY A 197 8.32 -23.83 -1.76
N ASN A 198 8.46 -24.12 -0.46
CA ASN A 198 8.10 -23.22 0.63
C ASN A 198 9.28 -22.33 1.07
N GLU A 199 10.25 -22.09 0.19
CA GLU A 199 11.41 -21.23 0.45
C GLU A 199 11.06 -19.73 0.54
N PRO A 200 10.08 -19.19 -0.23
CA PRO A 200 9.71 -17.78 -0.13
C PRO A 200 9.29 -17.38 1.30
N ALA A 201 9.73 -16.20 1.72
CA ALA A 201 9.41 -15.61 3.02
C ALA A 201 8.74 -14.25 2.83
N ALA A 202 8.14 -13.70 3.89
CA ALA A 202 7.55 -12.36 3.79
C ALA A 202 8.63 -11.33 3.43
N ALA A 203 8.27 -10.30 2.66
CA ALA A 203 9.21 -9.30 2.19
C ALA A 203 10.09 -8.68 3.30
N TRP A 204 9.49 -8.39 4.47
CA TRP A 204 10.21 -7.84 5.62
C TRP A 204 11.25 -8.79 6.21
N GLN A 205 11.03 -10.11 6.14
CA GLN A 205 11.98 -11.12 6.62
C GLN A 205 13.18 -11.20 5.68
N LEU A 206 12.93 -11.16 4.38
CA LEU A 206 13.99 -11.15 3.36
C LEU A 206 14.82 -9.85 3.46
N LEU A 207 14.18 -8.70 3.66
CA LEU A 207 14.90 -7.44 3.90
C LEU A 207 15.80 -7.51 5.13
N ALA A 208 15.29 -8.05 6.25
CA ALA A 208 16.10 -8.19 7.45
C ALA A 208 17.28 -9.14 7.26
N TYR A 209 17.08 -10.25 6.54
CA TYR A 209 18.15 -11.18 6.18
C TYR A 209 19.24 -10.51 5.32
N LEU A 210 18.85 -9.62 4.40
CA LEU A 210 19.79 -8.86 3.57
C LEU A 210 20.58 -7.82 4.37
N ILE A 211 19.98 -7.24 5.42
CA ILE A 211 20.62 -6.24 6.28
C ILE A 211 21.62 -6.90 7.24
N ASP A 212 21.32 -8.10 7.75
CA ASP A 212 22.11 -8.79 8.78
C ASP A 212 23.14 -9.78 8.21
N ASP A 213 23.66 -9.49 7.00
CA ASP A 213 24.66 -10.29 6.27
C ASP A 213 24.37 -11.80 6.22
N GLY A 214 23.09 -12.15 6.04
CA GLY A 214 22.63 -13.53 5.94
C GLY A 214 22.43 -14.26 7.26
N GLN A 215 22.47 -13.57 8.41
CA GLN A 215 21.94 -14.12 9.64
C GLN A 215 20.41 -14.04 9.62
N GLN A 216 19.74 -15.14 10.01
CA GLN A 216 18.29 -15.15 10.19
C GLN A 216 17.98 -14.77 11.64
N PRO A 217 17.59 -13.52 11.95
CA PRO A 217 17.08 -13.20 13.26
C PRO A 217 15.82 -14.01 13.54
N ALA A 218 15.59 -14.35 14.82
CA ALA A 218 14.35 -15.02 15.21
C ALA A 218 13.15 -14.15 14.78
N ALA A 219 12.31 -14.66 13.89
CA ALA A 219 11.23 -13.89 13.27
C ALA A 219 10.29 -13.21 14.27
N LYS A 220 10.12 -13.81 15.46
CA LYS A 220 9.31 -13.25 16.56
C LYS A 220 9.93 -11.98 17.14
N ASP A 221 11.23 -11.99 17.42
CA ASP A 221 11.93 -10.87 18.03
C ASP A 221 12.03 -9.70 17.05
N LEU A 222 12.28 -10.01 15.78
CA LEU A 222 12.29 -9.01 14.71
C LEU A 222 10.91 -8.37 14.50
N ARG A 223 9.83 -9.17 14.49
CA ARG A 223 8.46 -8.66 14.34
C ARG A 223 8.04 -7.78 15.52
N ALA A 224 8.41 -8.16 16.74
CA ALA A 224 8.18 -7.32 17.93
C ALA A 224 9.00 -6.02 17.86
N GLY A 225 10.25 -6.09 17.38
CA GLY A 225 11.09 -4.91 17.15
C GLY A 225 10.48 -3.93 16.14
N ILE A 226 10.03 -4.43 14.98
CA ILE A 226 9.35 -3.62 13.95
C ILE A 226 8.08 -2.99 14.50
N TRP A 227 7.29 -3.75 15.29
CA TRP A 227 6.07 -3.25 15.90
C TRP A 227 6.33 -2.10 16.89
N ASN A 228 7.36 -2.25 17.72
CA ASN A 228 7.78 -1.18 18.64
C ASN A 228 8.25 0.06 17.87
N TRP A 229 9.05 -0.12 16.82
CA TRP A 229 9.49 0.98 15.95
C TRP A 229 8.31 1.70 15.29
N LEU A 230 7.30 0.97 14.81
CA LEU A 230 6.07 1.56 14.27
C LEU A 230 5.32 2.39 15.33
N ALA A 231 5.19 1.86 16.54
CA ALA A 231 4.57 2.57 17.66
C ALA A 231 5.35 3.83 18.06
N GLU A 232 6.68 3.82 17.97
CA GLU A 232 7.52 5.00 18.22
C GLU A 232 7.41 6.05 17.12
N THR A 233 7.37 5.62 15.86
CA THR A 233 7.34 6.48 14.67
C THR A 233 5.98 7.15 14.50
N GLU A 234 4.90 6.39 14.71
CA GLU A 234 3.54 6.80 14.44
C GLU A 234 2.67 6.56 15.69
N SER A 235 2.33 7.63 16.41
CA SER A 235 1.69 7.53 17.74
C SER A 235 0.39 6.73 17.75
N GLY A 236 -0.35 6.73 16.63
CA GLY A 236 -1.58 5.98 16.50
C GLY A 236 -1.41 4.45 16.52
N PHE A 237 -0.17 3.92 16.39
CA PHE A 237 0.10 2.49 16.58
C PHE A 237 0.38 2.11 18.05
N LYS A 238 0.68 3.08 18.94
CA LYS A 238 0.94 2.80 20.37
C LYS A 238 -0.25 2.16 21.07
N ASP A 239 -1.46 2.55 20.69
CA ASP A 239 -2.70 2.11 21.34
C ASP A 239 -3.17 0.72 20.88
N LEU A 240 -2.46 0.08 19.94
CA LEU A 240 -2.87 -1.20 19.36
C LEU A 240 -2.45 -2.42 20.19
N GLY A 241 -1.64 -2.25 21.24
CA GLY A 241 -1.15 -3.36 22.07
C GLY A 241 -0.21 -4.30 21.32
N ALA A 242 -0.02 -5.53 21.81
CA ALA A 242 0.73 -6.54 21.07
C ALA A 242 -0.09 -7.07 19.88
N ILE A 243 0.56 -7.55 18.82
CA ILE A 243 -0.13 -8.07 17.62
C ILE A 243 -1.09 -9.22 17.99
N GLU A 244 -0.70 -10.05 18.95
CA GLU A 244 -1.48 -11.19 19.45
C GLU A 244 -2.73 -10.76 20.25
N GLU A 245 -2.81 -9.50 20.67
CA GLU A 245 -3.93 -8.93 21.44
C GLU A 245 -4.95 -8.21 20.54
N ILE A 246 -4.65 -8.03 19.25
CA ILE A 246 -5.58 -7.43 18.30
C ILE A 246 -6.74 -8.42 18.07
N PRO A 247 -8.00 -8.03 18.33
CA PRO A 247 -9.16 -8.89 18.14
C PRO A 247 -9.45 -9.11 16.65
N ASP A 248 -10.23 -10.14 16.33
CA ASP A 248 -10.58 -10.50 14.95
C ASP A 248 -11.29 -9.36 14.19
N ASP A 249 -12.10 -8.57 14.88
CA ASP A 249 -12.78 -7.39 14.32
C ASP A 249 -11.87 -6.16 14.19
N GLY A 250 -10.63 -6.24 14.68
CA GLY A 250 -9.58 -5.23 14.57
C GLY A 250 -9.73 -4.04 15.52
N VAL A 251 -8.62 -3.37 15.81
CA VAL A 251 -8.60 -2.16 16.65
C VAL A 251 -8.53 -0.92 15.79
N ARG A 252 -9.43 0.04 16.02
CA ARG A 252 -9.35 1.36 15.38
C ARG A 252 -8.28 2.18 16.08
N ARG A 253 -7.35 2.76 15.30
CA ARG A 253 -6.37 3.70 15.83
C ARG A 253 -7.07 4.91 16.45
N ALA A 254 -6.54 5.40 17.56
CA ALA A 254 -6.96 6.69 18.09
C ALA A 254 -6.63 7.80 17.09
N ASN A 255 -7.50 8.80 16.97
CA ASN A 255 -7.21 10.00 16.19
C ASN A 255 -6.06 10.74 16.89
N SER A 256 -4.89 10.79 16.25
CA SER A 256 -3.83 11.77 16.54
C SER A 256 -4.17 13.12 15.94
#